data_AF-U9U956-F1
#
_entry.id   AF-U9U956-F1
#
_cell.length_a   1.000
_cell.length_b   1.000
_cell.length_c   1.000
_cell.angle_alpha   90.00
_cell.angle_beta   90.00
_cell.angle_gamma   90.00
#
_symmetry.space_group_name_H-M   'P 1'
#
loop_
_entity.id
_entity.type
_entity.pdbx_description
1 polymer ?
#
loop_
_entity_poly.entity_id
_entity_poly.type
_entity_poly.pdbx_seq_one_letter_code
_entity_poly.pdbx_strand_id
1 'polypeptide(L)'
;GIVMWYPILDTLNKLKDPNYFNKSNLFSRSFSFKIASQPFSAGVERYAYFALDIGSCSTKKMVIKEYHRVVRNDSFKKYIVAIEISTIASFLSTEFNLIAERKDLPRVKFLNV
;
A
#
# COMPACT_ATOMS: atom_id res chain seq x y z
N GLY A 1 -13.08 7.04 -6.30
CA GLY A 1 -12.64 7.13 -4.89
C GLY A 1 -11.35 7.92 -4.79
N ILE A 2 -10.74 7.94 -3.61
CA ILE A 2 -9.46 8.62 -3.36
C ILE A 2 -8.43 7.54 -2.99
N VAL A 3 -7.27 7.56 -3.64
CA VAL A 3 -6.10 6.79 -3.22
C VAL A 3 -5.11 7.75 -2.54
N MET A 4 -4.47 7.28 -1.47
CA MET A 4 -3.47 8.03 -0.73
C MET A 4 -2.21 7.20 -0.55
N TRP A 5 -1.04 7.84 -0.56
CA TRP A 5 0.25 7.18 -0.39
C TRP A 5 1.31 8.16 0.11
N TYR A 6 2.34 7.64 0.77
CA TYR A 6 3.57 8.40 1.04
C TYR A 6 4.54 8.27 -0.14
N PRO A 7 5.47 9.22 -0.35
CA PRO A 7 6.56 9.07 -1.31
C PRO A 7 7.30 7.75 -1.16
N ILE A 8 7.98 7.32 -2.21
CA ILE A 8 8.87 6.18 -2.10
C ILE A 8 10.09 6.62 -1.28
N LEU A 9 10.41 5.84 -0.25
CA LEU A 9 11.65 5.97 0.51
C LEU A 9 12.84 5.52 -0.36
N ASP A 10 13.88 6.34 -0.40
CA ASP A 10 15.11 6.08 -1.16
C ASP A 10 16.36 6.02 -0.26
N THR A 11 16.23 6.39 1.01
CA THR A 11 17.36 6.48 1.94
C THR A 11 16.92 6.16 3.37
N LEU A 12 17.85 5.57 4.13
CA LEU A 12 17.65 5.30 5.56
C LEU A 12 17.42 6.58 6.38
N ASN A 13 18.00 7.71 5.97
CA ASN A 13 17.82 8.99 6.65
C ASN A 13 16.37 9.48 6.58
N LYS A 14 15.71 9.33 5.42
CA LYS A 14 14.28 9.66 5.30
C LYS A 14 13.40 8.76 6.17
N LEU A 15 13.74 7.47 6.29
CA LEU A 15 13.00 6.56 7.17
C LEU A 15 13.13 6.95 8.65
N LYS A 16 14.29 7.48 9.05
CA LYS A 16 14.56 7.94 10.42
C LYS A 16 14.02 9.34 10.73
N ASP A 17 13.58 10.09 9.71
CA ASP A 17 13.02 11.42 9.92
C ASP A 17 11.65 11.30 10.60
N PRO A 18 11.48 11.82 11.84
CA PRO A 18 10.20 11.76 12.55
C PRO A 18 9.08 12.52 11.83
N ASN A 19 9.42 13.42 10.90
CA ASN A 19 8.44 14.17 10.12
C ASN A 19 8.02 13.46 8.83
N TYR A 20 8.63 12.33 8.48
CA TYR A 20 8.37 11.65 7.21
C TYR A 20 6.91 11.19 7.09
N PHE A 21 6.42 10.43 8.08
CA PHE A 21 5.05 9.93 8.13
C PHE A 21 4.04 10.94 8.69
N ASN A 22 4.23 12.22 8.38
CA ASN A 22 3.27 13.26 8.74
C ASN A 22 2.18 13.41 7.65
N LYS A 23 0.97 13.84 8.05
CA LYS A 23 -0.15 14.10 7.13
C LYS A 23 0.20 15.07 6.01
N SER A 24 1.11 16.03 6.24
CA SER A 24 1.59 16.96 5.21
C SER A 24 2.33 16.29 4.06
N ASN A 25 2.90 15.11 4.29
CA ASN A 25 3.65 14.34 3.30
C ASN A 25 2.79 13.26 2.61
N LEU A 26 1.49 13.18 2.94
CA LEU A 26 0.57 12.22 2.36
C LEU A 26 0.03 12.77 1.04
N PHE A 27 0.34 12.10 -0.07
CA PHE A 27 -0.22 12.41 -1.37
C PHE A 27 -1.61 11.81 -1.50
N SER A 28 -2.47 12.46 -2.28
CA SER A 28 -3.78 11.92 -2.61
C SER A 28 -4.13 12.18 -4.07
N ARG A 29 -4.88 11.27 -4.66
CA ARG A 29 -5.39 11.39 -6.03
C ARG A 29 -6.79 10.80 -6.12
N SER A 30 -7.66 11.52 -6.82
CA SER A 30 -8.94 10.99 -7.26
C SER A 30 -8.76 10.02 -8.42
N PHE A 31 -9.42 8.87 -8.35
CA PHE A 31 -9.45 7.89 -9.43
C PHE A 31 -10.81 7.21 -9.54
N SER A 32 -11.15 6.77 -10.75
CA SER A 32 -12.41 6.11 -11.07
C SER A 32 -12.18 4.61 -11.18
N PHE A 33 -12.96 3.81 -10.46
CA PHE A 33 -12.82 2.36 -10.47
C PHE A 33 -14.17 1.65 -10.48
N LYS A 34 -14.18 0.41 -10.96
CA LYS A 34 -15.26 -0.56 -10.74
C LYS A 34 -14.76 -1.66 -9.82
N ILE A 35 -15.55 -2.04 -8.83
CA ILE A 35 -15.24 -3.09 -7.86
C ILE A 35 -16.28 -4.21 -7.96
N ALA A 36 -15.86 -5.46 -7.78
CA ALA A 36 -16.76 -6.59 -7.70
C ALA A 36 -17.70 -6.46 -6.48
N SER A 37 -18.94 -6.94 -6.60
CA SER A 37 -19.93 -6.88 -5.52
C SER A 37 -19.62 -7.82 -4.36
N GLN A 38 -18.88 -8.90 -4.62
CA GLN A 38 -18.50 -9.91 -3.62
C GLN A 38 -16.98 -10.01 -3.52
N PRO A 39 -16.43 -10.22 -2.31
CA PRO A 39 -15.00 -10.45 -2.15
C PRO A 39 -14.63 -11.82 -2.72
N PHE A 40 -13.45 -11.92 -3.34
CA PHE A 40 -12.92 -13.20 -3.81
C PHE A 40 -12.06 -13.89 -2.75
N SER A 41 -11.67 -13.17 -1.69
CA SER A 41 -10.89 -13.70 -0.58
C SER A 41 -11.15 -12.90 0.70
N ALA A 42 -11.02 -13.56 1.86
CA ALA A 42 -11.16 -12.98 3.17
C ALA A 42 -9.97 -13.42 4.05
N GLY A 43 -9.26 -12.44 4.61
CA GLY A 43 -8.24 -12.67 5.63
C GLY A 43 -8.76 -12.38 7.03
N VAL A 44 -7.88 -12.48 8.02
CA VAL A 44 -8.21 -12.21 9.43
C VAL A 44 -8.76 -10.80 9.63
N GLU A 45 -8.22 -9.80 8.92
CA GLU A 45 -8.60 -8.40 9.10
C GLU A 45 -9.36 -7.77 7.93
N ARG A 46 -9.22 -8.31 6.71
CA ARG A 46 -9.67 -7.64 5.49
C ARG A 46 -10.31 -8.59 4.48
N TYR A 47 -11.30 -8.09 3.77
CA TYR A 47 -11.78 -8.65 2.52
C TYR A 47 -10.95 -8.15 1.34
N ALA A 48 -10.83 -8.96 0.29
CA ALA A 48 -10.19 -8.60 -0.97
C ALA A 48 -11.18 -8.73 -2.13
N TYR A 49 -11.25 -7.68 -2.94
CA TYR A 49 -12.16 -7.56 -4.08
C TYR A 49 -11.36 -7.37 -5.36
N PHE A 50 -11.84 -7.98 -6.45
CA PHE A 50 -11.36 -7.62 -7.78
C PHE A 50 -11.87 -6.24 -8.14
N ALA A 51 -11.00 -5.42 -8.73
CA ALA A 51 -11.36 -4.11 -9.21
C ALA A 51 -10.64 -3.76 -10.51
N LEU A 52 -11.20 -2.79 -11.22
CA LEU A 52 -10.69 -2.23 -12.47
C LEU A 52 -10.52 -0.72 -12.30
N ASP A 53 -9.33 -0.21 -12.61
CA ASP A 53 -9.16 1.22 -12.90
C ASP A 53 -9.85 1.50 -14.22
N ILE A 54 -10.81 2.42 -14.22
CA ILE A 54 -11.54 2.86 -15.42
C ILE A 54 -11.25 4.32 -15.76
N GLY A 55 -10.42 5.00 -14.96
CA GLY A 55 -10.05 6.40 -15.17
C GLY A 55 -8.76 6.59 -15.96
N SER A 56 -7.96 5.54 -16.14
CA SER A 56 -6.73 5.55 -16.94
C SER A 56 -6.98 5.19 -18.41
N CYS A 57 -6.09 5.63 -19.32
CA CYS A 57 -6.16 5.31 -20.75
C CYS A 57 -6.19 3.80 -21.06
N SER A 58 -5.78 2.96 -20.11
CA SER A 58 -5.95 1.51 -20.17
C SER A 58 -6.62 0.99 -18.91
N THR A 59 -7.58 0.09 -19.06
CA THR A 59 -8.25 -0.59 -17.94
C THR A 59 -7.23 -1.45 -17.20
N LYS A 60 -6.85 -1.07 -15.99
CA LYS A 60 -5.88 -1.80 -15.17
C LYS A 60 -6.59 -2.64 -14.12
N LYS A 61 -6.31 -3.96 -14.09
CA LYS A 61 -6.77 -4.84 -13.01
C LYS A 61 -6.05 -4.50 -11.70
N MET A 62 -6.80 -4.44 -10.60
CA MET A 62 -6.27 -4.19 -9.27
C MET A 62 -7.06 -4.96 -8.21
N VAL A 63 -6.56 -4.93 -6.97
CA VAL A 63 -7.24 -5.48 -5.80
C VAL A 63 -7.53 -4.35 -4.83
N ILE A 64 -8.79 -4.21 -4.44
CA ILE A 64 -9.20 -3.32 -3.34
C ILE A 64 -9.37 -4.19 -2.09
N LYS A 65 -8.76 -3.76 -0.98
CA LYS A 65 -8.88 -4.43 0.31
C LYS A 65 -9.61 -3.55 1.30
N GLU A 66 -10.65 -4.09 1.92
CA GLU A 66 -11.45 -3.38 2.92
C GLU A 66 -11.37 -4.10 4.26
N TYR A 67 -11.16 -3.36 5.34
CA TYR A 67 -11.22 -3.92 6.69
C TYR A 67 -12.62 -4.47 6.99
N HIS A 68 -12.66 -5.57 7.76
CA HIS A 68 -13.91 -6.03 8.37
C HIS A 68 -14.60 -4.87 9.08
N ARG A 69 -15.93 -4.76 8.96
CA ARG A 69 -16.72 -3.75 9.67
C ARG A 69 -16.69 -4.05 11.17
N VAL A 70 -15.58 -3.71 11.84
CA VAL A 70 -15.48 -3.79 13.28
C VAL A 70 -16.10 -2.52 13.85
N VAL A 71 -17.23 -2.70 14.52
CA VAL A 71 -17.93 -1.69 15.31
C VAL A 71 -16.95 -1.10 16.32
N ARG A 72 -16.68 0.21 16.21
CA ARG A 72 -15.83 1.07 17.07
C ARG A 72 -14.31 1.02 16.81
N ASN A 73 -13.84 2.12 16.22
CA ASN A 73 -12.54 2.80 16.32
C ASN A 73 -11.92 3.11 14.95
N ASP A 74 -11.77 4.42 14.71
CA ASP A 74 -11.00 5.14 13.69
C ASP A 74 -10.44 4.30 12.53
N SER A 75 -11.34 3.75 11.71
CA SER A 75 -11.01 2.86 10.58
C SER A 75 -10.02 3.51 9.62
N PHE A 76 -10.07 4.84 9.49
CA PHE A 76 -9.16 5.63 8.67
C PHE A 76 -7.71 5.53 9.14
N LYS A 77 -7.44 5.64 10.45
CA LYS A 77 -6.07 5.50 10.99
C LYS A 77 -5.45 4.14 10.66
N LYS A 78 -6.24 3.06 10.68
CA LYS A 78 -5.75 1.73 10.30
C LYS A 78 -5.30 1.68 8.84
N TYR A 79 -6.00 2.37 7.93
CA TYR A 79 -5.56 2.49 6.54
C TYR A 79 -4.27 3.31 6.42
N ILE A 80 -4.11 4.40 7.17
CA ILE A 80 -2.86 5.18 7.18
C ILE A 80 -1.68 4.33 7.65
N VAL A 81 -1.80 3.66 8.81
CA VAL A 81 -0.76 2.76 9.33
C VAL A 81 -0.42 1.65 8.33
N ALA A 82 -1.42 1.11 7.63
CA ALA A 82 -1.19 0.12 6.60
C ALA A 82 -0.34 0.64 5.43
N ILE A 83 -0.57 1.90 5.01
CA ILE A 83 0.24 2.55 3.97
C ILE A 83 1.66 2.74 4.49
N GLU A 84 1.85 3.24 5.72
CA GLU A 84 3.17 3.43 6.34
C GLU A 84 3.96 2.12 6.37
N ILE A 85 3.38 1.04 6.88
CA ILE A 85 4.00 -0.28 6.93
C ILE A 85 4.39 -0.76 5.52
N SER A 86 3.52 -0.56 4.53
CA SER A 86 3.80 -0.96 3.15
C SER A 86 4.95 -0.16 2.54
N THR A 87 5.01 1.15 2.81
CA THR A 87 6.11 2.03 2.37
C THR A 87 7.45 1.58 2.98
N ILE A 88 7.47 1.28 4.29
CA ILE A 88 8.67 0.80 4.98
C ILE A 88 9.11 -0.57 4.44
N ALA A 89 8.17 -1.52 4.31
CA ALA A 89 8.47 -2.86 3.81
C ALA A 89 9.00 -2.84 2.38
N SER A 90 8.44 -1.99 1.52
CA SER A 90 8.92 -1.76 0.16
C SER A 90 10.38 -1.27 0.15
N PHE A 91 10.71 -0.28 0.96
CA PHE A 91 12.09 0.22 1.11
C PHE A 91 13.05 -0.87 1.59
N LEU A 92 12.72 -1.54 2.70
CA LEU A 92 13.58 -2.59 3.28
C LEU A 92 13.78 -3.75 2.31
N SER A 93 12.80 -4.06 1.46
CA SER A 93 12.94 -5.08 0.43
C SER A 93 13.94 -4.69 -0.65
N THR A 94 14.00 -3.41 -1.02
CA THR A 94 15.00 -2.88 -1.94
C THR A 94 16.40 -3.03 -1.34
N GLU A 95 16.58 -2.57 -0.09
CA GLU A 95 17.87 -2.69 0.62
C GLU A 95 18.32 -4.15 0.78
N PHE A 96 17.39 -5.03 1.16
CA PHE A 96 17.66 -6.46 1.24
C PHE A 96 18.11 -7.03 -0.12
N ASN A 97 17.40 -6.70 -1.20
CA ASN A 97 17.70 -7.23 -2.53
C ASN A 97 19.07 -6.79 -3.06
N LEU A 98 19.55 -5.60 -2.69
CA LEU A 98 20.90 -5.13 -3.03
C LEU A 98 21.98 -6.02 -2.42
N ILE A 99 21.76 -6.53 -1.21
CA ILE A 99 22.68 -7.46 -0.54
C ILE A 99 22.47 -8.87 -1.08
N ALA A 100 21.22 -9.29 -1.26
CA ALA A 100 20.86 -10.62 -1.76
C ALA A 100 21.49 -10.90 -3.13
N GLU A 101 21.51 -9.91 -4.04
CA GLU A 101 22.17 -10.02 -5.34
C GLU A 101 23.68 -10.32 -5.21
N ARG A 102 24.37 -9.71 -4.25
CA ARG A 102 25.80 -9.94 -4.00
C ARG A 102 26.10 -11.29 -3.35
N LYS A 103 25.07 -11.93 -2.77
CA LYS A 103 25.18 -13.16 -1.99
C LYS A 103 24.48 -14.35 -2.65
N ASP A 104 23.97 -14.16 -3.88
CA ASP A 104 23.16 -15.15 -4.61
C ASP A 104 21.97 -15.69 -3.80
N LEU A 105 21.31 -14.80 -3.05
CA LEU A 105 20.13 -15.13 -2.26
C LEU A 105 18.84 -14.80 -3.03
N PRO A 106 17.73 -15.51 -2.77
CA PRO A 106 16.43 -15.19 -3.36
C PRO A 106 15.99 -13.75 -3.03
N ARG A 107 15.54 -13.02 -4.05
CA ARG A 107 14.98 -11.67 -3.91
C ARG A 107 13.55 -11.71 -3.39
N VAL A 108 13.16 -10.66 -2.67
CA VAL A 108 11.78 -10.45 -2.18
C VAL A 108 11.21 -9.18 -2.77
N LYS A 109 9.91 -9.16 -3.09
CA LYS A 109 9.25 -7.97 -3.63
C LYS A 109 7.92 -7.72 -2.94
N PHE A 110 7.83 -6.57 -2.29
CA PHE A 110 6.55 -6.07 -1.79
C PHE A 110 5.91 -5.16 -2.83
N LEU A 111 4.59 -5.21 -2.94
CA LEU A 111 3.84 -4.31 -3.81
C LEU A 111 3.84 -2.92 -3.20
N ASN A 112 4.04 -1.90 -4.04
CA ASN A 112 3.84 -0.52 -3.62
C ASN A 112 2.34 -0.18 -3.58
N VAL A 113 1.99 0.85 -2.80
CA VAL A 113 0.64 1.43 -2.77
C VAL A 113 0.36 2.20 -4.06
#